data_AF-A0A316QM71-F1
#
_entry.id   AF-A0A316QM71-F1
#
_cell.length_a   1.000
_cell.length_b   1.000
_cell.length_c   1.000
_cell.angle_alpha   90.00
_cell.angle_beta   90.00
_cell.angle_gamma   90.00
#
_symmetry.space_group_name_H-M   'P 1'
#
loop_
_entity.id
_entity.type
_entity.pdbx_description
1 polymer ?
#
loop_
_entity_poly.entity_id
_entity_poly.type
_entity_poly.pdbx_seq_one_letter_code
_entity_poly.pdbx_strand_id
1 'polypeptide(L)'
;MGLYFDTIYSIQNGAFMQLHSGQFELRDPYGTSYEENDTNYQYTWDGKQILKAEYDQKLNQEVGSGKAAYEAMITKSEVITKIANW
;
A
#
# COMPACT_ATOMS: atom_id res chain seq x y z
N MET A 1 -0.15 15.77 8.27
CA MET A 1 0.40 15.60 6.91
C MET A 1 0.31 14.13 6.58
N GLY A 2 -0.58 13.76 5.66
CA GLY A 2 -0.94 12.37 5.39
C GLY A 2 0.09 11.73 4.48
N LEU A 3 0.95 10.89 5.06
CA LEU A 3 1.81 9.96 4.35
C LEU A 3 1.24 8.56 4.58
N TYR A 4 0.92 7.88 3.49
CA TYR A 4 0.25 6.59 3.49
C TYR A 4 1.10 5.55 2.75
N PHE A 5 1.01 4.30 3.18
CA PHE A 5 1.83 3.21 2.67
C PHE A 5 0.99 1.97 2.38
N ASP A 6 1.15 1.41 1.18
CA ASP A 6 0.67 0.10 0.80
C ASP A 6 1.87 -0.81 0.55
N THR A 7 2.28 -1.60 1.55
CA THR A 7 3.42 -2.52 1.39
C THR A 7 2.95 -3.93 1.17
N ILE A 8 3.38 -4.54 0.07
CA ILE A 8 2.97 -5.88 -0.36
C ILE A 8 4.07 -6.86 0.05
N TYR A 9 3.67 -7.92 0.73
CA TYR A 9 4.56 -8.98 1.17
C TYR A 9 4.10 -10.35 0.67
N SER A 10 5.07 -11.21 0.38
CA SER A 10 4.90 -12.65 0.19
C SER A 10 5.39 -13.40 1.43
N ILE A 11 4.72 -14.48 1.81
CA ILE A 11 5.24 -15.42 2.81
C ILE A 11 5.89 -16.58 2.07
N GLN A 12 7.21 -16.71 2.19
CA GLN A 12 7.99 -17.80 1.62
C GLN A 12 8.79 -18.45 2.74
N ASN A 13 8.61 -19.77 2.94
CA ASN A 13 9.29 -20.54 3.98
C ASN A 13 9.15 -19.93 5.41
N GLY A 14 7.99 -19.35 5.72
CA GLY A 14 7.74 -18.71 7.03
C GLY A 14 8.38 -17.33 7.22
N ALA A 15 9.03 -16.78 6.19
CA ALA A 15 9.56 -15.43 6.19
C ALA A 15 8.68 -14.49 5.35
N PHE A 16 8.50 -13.25 5.82
CA PHE A 16 7.94 -12.19 5.00
C PHE A 16 9.02 -11.66 4.08
N MET A 17 8.76 -11.70 2.78
CA MET A 17 9.56 -11.06 1.75
C MET A 17 8.74 -9.92 1.18
N GLN A 18 9.24 -8.69 1.29
CA GLN A 18 8.60 -7.54 0.66
C GLN A 18 8.70 -7.70 -0.87
N LEU A 19 7.56 -7.64 -1.56
CA LEU A 19 7.49 -7.66 -3.01
C LEU A 19 7.52 -6.24 -3.56
N HIS A 20 6.64 -5.39 -3.03
CA HIS A 20 6.44 -4.04 -3.54
C HIS A 20 6.15 -3.06 -2.41
N SER A 21 6.46 -1.79 -2.64
CA SER A 21 6.11 -0.67 -1.75
C SER A 21 5.42 0.43 -2.52
N GLY A 22 4.12 0.56 -2.29
CA GLY A 22 3.32 1.73 -2.65
C GLY A 22 3.36 2.78 -1.54
N GLN A 23 3.45 4.04 -1.93
CA GLN A 23 3.39 5.20 -1.05
C GLN A 23 2.55 6.26 -1.73
N PHE A 24 1.71 6.96 -0.96
CA PHE A 24 1.08 8.18 -1.43
C PHE A 24 1.05 9.25 -0.35
N GLU A 25 1.29 10.49 -0.77
CA GLU A 25 1.37 11.64 0.13
C GLU A 25 0.75 12.89 -0.48
N LEU A 26 0.32 13.81 0.37
CA LEU A 26 -0.16 15.11 -0.09
C LEU A 26 0.99 15.89 -0.76
N ARG A 27 0.76 16.31 -2.02
CA ARG A 27 1.72 17.08 -2.82
C ARG A 27 1.99 18.45 -2.22
N ASP A 28 0.95 19.12 -1.72
CA ASP A 28 1.07 20.38 -0.99
C ASP A 28 0.45 20.19 0.41
N PRO A 29 1.26 19.81 1.40
CA PRO A 29 0.74 19.53 2.73
C PRO A 29 0.42 20.82 3.52
N TYR A 30 0.69 22.00 2.95
CA TYR A 30 0.35 23.32 3.50
C TYR A 30 -0.73 24.06 2.67
N GLY A 31 -1.19 23.46 1.57
CA GLY A 31 -2.15 24.04 0.64
C GLY A 31 -3.57 24.10 1.21
N THR A 32 -4.29 25.18 0.90
CA THR A 32 -5.62 25.50 1.45
C THR A 32 -6.79 24.77 0.77
N SER A 33 -6.57 23.96 -0.27
CA SER A 33 -7.63 23.22 -0.94
C SER A 33 -7.78 21.82 -0.33
N TYR A 34 -8.67 21.70 0.65
CA TYR A 34 -9.08 20.44 1.27
C TYR A 34 -10.09 19.66 0.42
N GLU A 35 -10.16 19.92 -0.88
CA GLU A 35 -10.97 19.10 -1.78
C GLU A 35 -10.20 17.81 -2.06
N GLU A 36 -10.76 16.66 -1.69
CA GLU A 36 -10.19 15.37 -2.10
C GLU A 36 -10.23 15.28 -3.63
N ASN A 37 -9.08 15.51 -4.25
CA ASN A 37 -8.89 15.37 -5.68
C ASN A 37 -7.59 14.59 -5.88
N ASP A 38 -7.61 13.65 -6.82
CA ASP A 38 -6.45 12.82 -7.21
C ASP A 38 -5.19 13.64 -7.53
N THR A 39 -5.36 14.91 -7.90
CA THR A 39 -4.26 15.86 -8.15
C THR A 39 -3.51 16.33 -6.89
N ASN A 40 -4.10 16.17 -5.71
CA ASN A 40 -3.51 16.58 -4.43
C ASN A 40 -2.53 15.54 -3.88
N TYR A 41 -2.47 14.35 -4.46
CA TYR A 41 -1.58 13.28 -4.02
C TYR A 41 -0.45 13.02 -5.02
N GLN A 42 0.71 12.69 -4.48
CA GLN A 42 1.84 12.13 -5.21
C GLN A 42 1.94 10.65 -4.88
N TYR A 43 1.96 9.81 -5.92
CA TYR A 43 2.01 8.36 -5.79
C TYR A 43 3.40 7.86 -6.19
N THR A 44 3.92 6.94 -5.39
CA THR A 44 5.23 6.31 -5.59
C THR A 44 5.06 4.80 -5.47
N TRP A 45 5.66 4.06 -6.40
CA TRP A 45 5.71 2.60 -6.38
C TRP A 45 7.15 2.14 -6.55
N ASP A 46 7.66 1.35 -5.60
CA ASP A 46 9.04 0.89 -5.54
C ASP A 46 10.06 2.03 -5.70
N GLY A 47 9.77 3.17 -5.07
CA GLY A 47 10.59 4.39 -5.12
C GLY A 47 10.48 5.20 -6.41
N LYS A 48 9.62 4.82 -7.37
CA LYS A 48 9.37 5.57 -8.60
C LYS A 48 8.03 6.29 -8.53
N GLN A 49 8.03 7.58 -8.84
CA GLN A 49 6.80 8.34 -8.97
C GLN A 49 5.99 7.82 -10.16
N ILE A 50 4.70 7.55 -9.94
CA ILE A 50 3.76 7.07 -10.95
C ILE A 50 2.43 7.82 -10.88
N LEU A 51 1.57 7.62 -11.86
CA LEU A 51 0.21 8.16 -11.86
C LEU A 51 -0.71 7.33 -10.95
N LYS A 52 -1.74 7.95 -10.38
CA LYS A 52 -2.75 7.25 -9.56
C LYS A 52 -3.35 6.03 -10.28
N ALA A 53 -3.72 6.19 -11.54
CA ALA A 53 -4.30 5.09 -12.32
C ALA A 53 -3.34 3.88 -12.45
N GLU A 54 -2.03 4.14 -12.59
CA GLU A 54 -1.02 3.10 -12.61
C GLU A 54 -0.82 2.47 -11.22
N TYR A 55 -0.87 3.28 -10.16
CA TYR A 55 -0.79 2.83 -8.77
C TYR A 55 -1.94 1.88 -8.44
N ASP A 56 -3.17 2.29 -8.71
CA ASP A 56 -4.39 1.50 -8.47
C ASP A 56 -4.36 0.19 -9.27
N GLN A 57 -3.87 0.22 -10.51
CA GLN A 57 -3.72 -0.98 -11.33
C GLN A 57 -2.70 -1.96 -10.72
N LYS A 58 -1.52 -1.49 -10.31
CA LYS A 58 -0.50 -2.33 -9.68
C LYS A 58 -0.98 -2.91 -8.35
N LEU A 59 -1.59 -2.09 -7.51
CA LEU A 59 -2.16 -2.53 -6.25
C LEU A 59 -3.21 -3.62 -6.47
N ASN A 60 -4.14 -3.42 -7.42
CA ASN A 60 -5.16 -4.41 -7.76
C ASN A 60 -4.60 -5.71 -8.34
N GLN A 61 -3.51 -5.66 -9.11
CA GLN A 61 -2.85 -6.86 -9.64
C GLN A 61 -2.25 -7.73 -8.52
N GLU A 62 -1.59 -7.08 -7.55
CA GLU A 62 -0.98 -7.76 -6.41
C GLU A 62 -2.04 -8.29 -5.43
N VAL A 63 -3.07 -7.50 -5.15
CA VAL A 63 -4.16 -7.84 -4.21
C VAL A 63 -5.13 -8.85 -4.82
N GLY A 64 -5.39 -8.79 -6.13
CA GLY A 64 -6.34 -9.65 -6.84
C GLY A 64 -5.84 -11.08 -7.12
N SER A 65 -4.55 -11.35 -6.92
CA SER A 65 -3.95 -12.68 -7.17
C SER A 65 -3.65 -13.50 -5.91
N GLY A 66 -3.86 -12.92 -4.71
CA GLY A 66 -3.66 -13.58 -3.42
C GLY A 66 -4.76 -13.27 -2.41
N LYS A 67 -4.81 -14.01 -1.29
CA LYS A 67 -5.69 -13.63 -0.18
C LYS A 67 -5.09 -12.37 0.49
N ALA A 68 -5.70 -11.20 0.30
CA ALA A 68 -5.24 -9.95 0.91
C ALA A 68 -5.98 -9.67 2.23
N ALA A 69 -5.23 -9.34 3.28
CA ALA A 69 -5.78 -8.86 4.54
C ALA A 69 -5.46 -7.37 4.68
N TYR A 70 -6.49 -6.53 4.75
CA TYR A 70 -6.35 -5.10 5.03
C TYR A 70 -6.65 -4.87 6.51
N GLU A 71 -5.64 -4.57 7.32
CA GLU A 71 -5.85 -4.14 8.70
C GLU A 71 -4.88 -3.04 9.12
N ALA A 72 -5.44 -1.98 9.70
CA ALA A 72 -4.67 -0.92 10.33
C ALA A 72 -4.05 -1.46 11.63
N MET A 73 -2.72 -1.38 11.74
CA MET A 73 -1.95 -1.76 12.94
C MET A 73 -1.96 -3.24 13.33
N ILE A 74 -1.70 -4.14 12.36
CA ILE A 74 -1.50 -5.56 12.64
C ILE A 74 0.00 -5.90 12.76
N THR A 75 0.37 -6.71 13.75
CA THR A 75 1.75 -7.19 13.91
C THR A 75 2.06 -8.34 12.95
N LYS A 76 3.35 -8.54 12.64
CA LYS A 76 3.85 -9.68 11.84
C LYS A 76 3.30 -11.03 12.30
N SER A 77 3.27 -11.26 13.62
CA SER A 77 2.75 -12.50 14.23
C SER A 77 1.25 -12.69 13.98
N GLU A 78 0.46 -11.62 14.10
CA GLU A 78 -0.99 -11.67 13.92
C GLU A 78 -1.37 -11.94 12.45
N VAL A 79 -0.61 -11.39 11.49
CA VAL A 79 -0.79 -11.69 10.05
C VAL A 79 -0.54 -13.18 9.78
N ILE A 80 0.54 -13.78 10.31
CA ILE A 80 0.84 -15.22 10.14
C ILE A 80 -0.29 -16.05 10.74
N THR A 81 -0.73 -15.74 11.96
CA THR A 81 -1.81 -16.48 12.62
C THR A 81 -3.12 -16.40 11.85
N LYS A 82 -3.49 -15.22 11.31
CA LYS A 82 -4.71 -15.08 10.49
C LYS A 82 -4.64 -15.89 9.21
N ILE A 83 -3.51 -15.87 8.50
CA ILE A 83 -3.31 -16.65 7.26
C ILE A 83 -3.31 -18.15 7.53
N ALA A 84 -2.71 -18.60 8.64
CA ALA A 84 -2.68 -20.03 8.99
C ALA A 84 -4.06 -20.61 9.34
N ASN A 85 -4.98 -19.76 9.80
CA ASN A 85 -6.34 -20.14 10.21
C ASN A 85 -7.40 -19.86 9.13
N TRP A 86 -6.97 -19.72 7.87
CA TRP A 86 -7.76 -19.22 6.74
C TRP A 86 -8.02 -20.28 5.68
#